data_AF-X1CVA5-F1
#
_entry.id   AF-X1CVA5-F1
#
_cell.length_a   1.000
_cell.length_b   1.000
_cell.length_c   1.000
_cell.angle_alpha   90.00
_cell.angle_beta   90.00
_cell.angle_gamma   90.00
#
_symmetry.space_group_name_H-M   'P 1'
#
loop_
_entity.id
_entity.type
_entity.pdbx_description
1 polymer ?
#
loop_
_entity_poly.entity_id
_entity_poly.type
_entity_poly.pdbx_seq_one_letter_code
_entity_poly.pdbx_strand_id
1 'polypeptide(L)' 'MNLSFKDNSYGFRPNRNAHQAIKKARQYINRGYTWVVDIDLEKYFDTVNHDKLMSLIVREVKDKRVLKLIRAYLKFRGND' A
#
# COMPACT_ATOMS: atom_id res chain seq x y z
N MET A 1 -15.99 5.94 -2.42
CA MET A 1 -14.88 4.96 -2.32
C MET A 1 -14.21 5.19 -0.97
N ASN A 2 -14.22 4.19 -0.08
CA ASN A 2 -13.63 4.29 1.25
C ASN A 2 -12.10 4.19 1.15
N LEU A 3 -11.37 5.14 1.72
CA LEU A 3 -9.90 5.20 1.74
C LEU A 3 -9.26 4.38 2.87
N SER A 4 -10.07 3.65 3.65
CA SER A 4 -9.58 2.77 4.71
C SER A 4 -8.84 1.55 4.15
N PHE A 5 -7.80 1.13 4.84
CA PHE A 5 -7.15 -0.15 4.58
C PHE A 5 -8.16 -1.31 4.65
N LYS A 6 -7.99 -2.29 3.77
CA LYS A 6 -8.77 -3.53 3.79
C LYS A 6 -8.30 -4.46 4.92
N ASP A 7 -9.17 -5.37 5.34
CA ASP A 7 -8.83 -6.31 6.41
C ASP A 7 -7.73 -7.30 6.03
N ASN A 8 -7.62 -7.62 4.74
CA ASN A 8 -6.57 -8.48 4.17
C ASN A 8 -5.28 -7.72 3.80
N SER A 9 -5.14 -6.46 4.22
CA SER A 9 -3.88 -5.71 4.13
C SER A 9 -3.07 -5.91 5.41
N TYR A 10 -1.88 -6.50 5.29
CA TYR A 10 -1.05 -6.90 6.44
C TYR A 10 0.30 -6.16 6.55
N GLY A 11 0.87 -5.70 5.43
CA GLY A 11 2.15 -4.99 5.42
C GLY A 11 2.04 -3.58 5.99
N PHE A 12 3.09 -3.10 6.67
CA PHE A 12 3.24 -1.72 7.17
C PHE A 12 2.07 -1.20 8.02
N ARG A 13 1.37 -2.09 8.74
CA ARG A 13 0.21 -1.73 9.56
C ARG A 13 0.42 -2.06 11.04
N PRO A 14 -0.06 -1.20 11.96
CA PRO A 14 0.00 -1.50 13.38
C PRO A 14 -0.81 -2.77 13.68
N ASN A 15 -0.28 -3.60 14.59
CA ASN A 15 -0.91 -4.86 15.03
C ASN A 15 -1.19 -5.88 13.90
N ARG A 16 -0.48 -5.76 12.76
CA ARG A 16 -0.53 -6.70 11.64
C ARG A 16 0.87 -7.19 11.31
N ASN A 17 1.00 -8.45 10.87
CA ASN A 17 2.29 -9.04 10.50
C ASN A 17 2.16 -10.10 9.41
N ALA A 18 3.31 -10.54 8.88
CA ALA A 18 3.39 -11.53 7.81
C ALA A 18 2.75 -12.89 8.17
N HIS A 19 2.90 -13.34 9.42
CA HIS A 19 2.29 -14.60 9.88
C HIS A 19 0.76 -14.61 9.76
N GLN A 20 0.12 -13.47 10.02
CA GLN A 20 -1.32 -13.32 9.83
C GLN A 20 -1.72 -13.45 8.35
N ALA A 21 -0.92 -12.88 7.43
CA ALA A 21 -1.14 -13.02 5.99
C ALA A 21 -1.05 -14.50 5.55
N ILE A 22 -0.01 -15.22 6.00
CA ILE A 22 0.18 -16.65 5.72
C ILE A 22 -0.98 -17.47 6.28
N LYS A 23 -1.41 -17.18 7.51
CA LYS A 23 -2.57 -17.85 8.13
C LYS A 23 -3.83 -17.66 7.29
N LYS A 24 -4.05 -16.46 6.75
CA LYS A 24 -5.19 -16.18 5.88
C LYS A 24 -5.09 -16.89 4.53
N ALA A 25 -3.92 -16.91 3.90
CA ALA A 25 -3.68 -17.65 2.66
C ALA A 25 -3.99 -19.15 2.82
N ARG A 26 -3.53 -19.75 3.92
CA ARG A 26 -3.84 -21.15 4.26
C ARG A 26 -5.33 -21.41 4.45
N GLN A 27 -6.10 -20.45 4.98
CA GLN A 27 -7.56 -20.59 5.06
C GLN A 27 -8.21 -20.65 3.68
N TYR A 28 -7.69 -19.95 2.67
CA TYR A 28 -8.21 -20.02 1.30
C TYR A 28 -7.90 -21.36 0.65
N ILE A 29 -6.66 -21.86 0.81
CA ILE A 29 -6.25 -23.18 0.31
C ILE A 29 -7.15 -24.27 0.92
N ASN A 30 -7.37 -24.24 2.24
CA ASN A 30 -8.24 -25.20 2.93
C ASN A 30 -9.72 -25.13 2.50
N ARG A 31 -10.15 -24.04 1.85
CA ARG A 31 -11.50 -23.88 1.27
C ARG A 31 -11.57 -24.33 -0.20
N GLY A 32 -10.48 -24.85 -0.75
CA GLY A 32 -10.39 -25.33 -2.14
C GLY A 32 -9.84 -24.32 -3.14
N TYR A 33 -9.44 -23.12 -2.71
CA TYR A 33 -8.78 -22.14 -3.60
C TYR A 33 -7.28 -22.45 -3.69
N THR A 34 -6.93 -23.38 -4.58
CA THR A 34 -5.56 -23.93 -4.69
C THR A 34 -4.67 -23.22 -5.69
N TRP A 35 -5.23 -22.30 -6.49
CA TRP A 35 -4.49 -21.50 -7.45
C TRP A 35 -4.18 -20.12 -6.87
N VAL A 36 -2.95 -19.66 -7.04
CA VAL A 36 -2.47 -18.35 -6.60
C VAL A 36 -2.07 -17.53 -7.82
N VAL A 37 -2.49 -16.27 -7.84
CA VAL A 37 -2.02 -15.27 -8.79
C VAL A 37 -1.05 -14.38 -8.02
N ASP A 38 0.23 -14.56 -8.29
CA ASP A 38 1.29 -13.76 -7.68
C ASP A 38 1.54 -12.50 -8.53
N ILE A 39 1.46 -11.34 -7.89
CA ILE A 39 1.64 -10.04 -8.54
C ILE A 39 2.56 -9.22 -7.65
N ASP A 40 3.73 -8.89 -8.17
CA ASP A 40 4.66 -7.97 -7.54
C ASP A 40 4.84 -6.71 -8.39
N LEU A 41 5.03 -5.57 -7.74
CA LEU A 41 5.26 -4.29 -8.40
C LEU A 41 6.70 -3.85 -8.11
N GLU A 42 7.59 -4.10 -9.08
CA GLU A 42 8.98 -3.68 -8.98
C GLU A 42 9.08 -2.15 -8.83
N LYS A 43 9.94 -1.70 -7.90
CA LYS A 43 10.20 -0.26 -7.66
C LYS A 43 8.90 0.55 -7.51
N TYR A 44 7.94 0.01 -6.77
CA TYR A 44 6.60 0.60 -6.61
C TYR A 44 6.63 2.10 -6.33
N PHE A 45 7.51 2.56 -5.44
CA PHE A 45 7.60 3.97 -5.09
C PHE A 45 8.23 4.86 -6.18
N ASP A 46 9.08 4.31 -7.05
CA ASP A 46 9.70 5.05 -8.14
C ASP A 46 8.81 5.12 -9.39
N THR A 47 7.95 4.10 -9.57
CA THR A 47 7.12 3.94 -10.77
C THR A 47 5.68 4.40 -10.57
N VAL A 48 5.23 4.59 -9.32
CA VAL A 48 3.86 5.04 -9.04
C VAL A 48 3.64 6.48 -9.53
N ASN A 49 2.51 6.71 -10.20
CA ASN A 49 2.13 8.06 -10.61
C ASN A 49 1.88 8.96 -9.38
N HIS A 50 2.81 9.89 -9.14
CA HIS A 50 2.77 10.76 -7.95
C HIS A 50 1.54 11.66 -7.91
N ASP A 51 1.02 12.12 -9.03
CA ASP A 51 -0.18 12.98 -9.03
C ASP A 51 -1.43 12.17 -8.66
N LYS A 52 -1.53 10.92 -9.12
CA LYS A 52 -2.58 10.00 -8.71
C LYS A 52 -2.48 9.70 -7.22
N LEU A 53 -1.29 9.41 -6.69
CA LEU A 53 -1.07 9.18 -5.27
C LEU A 53 -1.47 10.42 -4.43
N MET A 54 -1.01 11.61 -4.83
CA MET A 54 -1.36 12.85 -4.13
C MET A 54 -2.87 13.14 -4.16
N SER A 55 -3.56 12.81 -5.26
CA SER A 55 -5.02 12.97 -5.35
C SER A 55 -5.78 12.13 -4.32
N LEU A 56 -5.23 10.97 -3.94
CA LEU A 56 -5.80 10.12 -2.90
C LEU A 56 -5.50 10.69 -1.51
N ILE A 57 -4.28 11.18 -1.27
CA ILE A 57 -3.86 11.70 0.04
C ILE A 57 -4.63 12.96 0.43
N VAL A 58 -4.87 13.88 -0.51
CA VAL A 58 -5.61 15.14 -0.28
C VAL A 58 -7.06 14.91 0.19
N ARG A 59 -7.62 13.73 -0.08
CA ARG A 59 -8.98 13.39 0.39
C ARG A 59 -9.04 13.24 1.91
N GLU A 60 -7.99 12.72 2.54
CA GLU A 60 -7.91 12.53 4.00
C GLU A 60 -7.12 13.65 4.69
N VAL A 61 -5.98 14.07 4.13
CA VAL A 61 -5.10 15.09 4.73
C VAL A 61 -5.40 16.46 4.14
N LYS A 62 -5.78 17.43 4.98
CA LYS A 62 -6.13 18.80 4.54
C LYS A 62 -5.03 19.84 4.75
N ASP A 63 -4.03 19.56 5.60
CA ASP A 63 -2.93 20.51 5.84
C ASP A 63 -2.03 20.61 4.61
N LYS A 64 -2.03 21.80 3.98
CA LYS A 64 -1.24 22.09 2.78
C LYS A 64 0.27 21.97 3.02
N ARG A 65 0.77 22.23 4.23
CA ARG A 65 2.19 22.12 4.58
C ARG A 65 2.63 20.66 4.58
N VAL A 66 1.82 19.80 5.18
CA VAL A 66 2.05 18.34 5.20
C VAL A 66 2.01 17.78 3.78
N LEU A 67 1.00 18.17 2.98
CA LEU A 67 0.89 17.73 1.58
C LEU A 67 2.11 18.15 0.74
N LYS A 68 2.62 19.38 0.94
CA LYS A 68 3.84 19.85 0.26
C LYS A 68 5.06 19.02 0.67
N LEU A 69 5.17 18.68 1.95
CA LEU A 69 6.26 17.85 2.47
C LEU A 69 6.21 16.43 1.88
N ILE A 70 5.05 15.77 1.89
CA ILE A 70 4.87 14.44 1.30
C ILE A 70 5.25 14.46 -0.20
N ARG A 71 4.80 15.47 -0.95
CA ARG A 71 5.15 15.61 -2.36
C ARG A 71 6.65 15.82 -2.57
N ALA A 72 7.34 16.49 -1.65
CA ALA A 72 8.79 16.65 -1.72
C ALA A 72 9.51 15.31 -1.51
N TYR A 73 9.09 14.50 -0.54
CA TYR A 73 9.64 13.15 -0.33
C TYR A 73 9.42 12.22 -1.52
N LEU A 74 8.23 12.26 -2.15
CA LEU A 74 7.96 11.48 -3.36
C LEU A 74 8.81 11.92 -4.56
N LYS A 75 9.13 13.22 -4.66
CA LYS A 75 9.98 13.74 -5.74
C LYS A 75 11.47 13.55 -5.49
N PHE A 76 11.87 13.35 -4.24
CA PHE A 76 13.26 13.15 -3.89
C PHE A 76 13.72 11.80 -4.42
N ARG A 77 14.45 11.82 -5.54
CA ARG A 77 15.29 10.70 -5.94
C ARG A 77 16.53 10.79 -5.06
N GLY A 78 16.76 9.80 -4.21
CA GLY A 78 18.13 9.58 -3.74
C GLY A 78 19.03 9.49 -4.97
N ASN A 79 20.15 10.20 -4.96
CA ASN A 79 21.17 10.05 -6.00
C ASN A 79 21.66 8.58 -5.97
N ASP A 80 21.05 7.75 -6.81
CA ASP A 80 21.61 6.50 -7.31
C ASP A 80 21.96 6.69 -8.79
#